data_AF-A0A7X7JRW1-F1
#
_entry.id   AF-A0A7X7JRW1-F1
#
_cell.length_a   1.000
_cell.length_b   1.000
_cell.length_c   1.000
_cell.angle_alpha   90.00
_cell.angle_beta   90.00
_cell.angle_gamma   90.00
#
_symmetry.space_group_name_H-M   'P 1'
#
loop_
_entity.id
_entity.type
_entity.pdbx_description
1 polymer ?
#
loop_
_entity_poly.entity_id
_entity_poly.type
_entity_poly.pdbx_seq_one_letter_code
_entity_poly.pdbx_strand_id
1 'polypeptide(L)'
;TVGTALLVVALVLGYVLYLSSRQRKVRVVPAYLGGETAGEGTGDSLSTGYARNRGVAETRVLGTEFYDSIRRMPVLSTLYDLGERGVCDIQRIGRLAGPVGRAFAALHTGSLSTYVAWIVLAIVVLIAALVSVSIS
;
A
#
# COMPACT_ATOMS: atom_id res chain seq x y z
N THR A 1 16.94 9.68 -19.42
CA THR A 1 16.76 9.60 -20.88
C THR A 1 15.84 8.44 -21.29
N VAL A 2 16.06 7.22 -20.79
CA VAL A 2 15.17 6.07 -21.08
C VAL A 2 13.73 6.28 -20.57
N GLY A 3 13.56 6.75 -19.33
CA GLY A 3 12.22 7.00 -18.76
C GLY A 3 11.43 8.09 -19.52
N THR A 4 12.09 9.17 -19.93
CA THR A 4 11.49 10.22 -20.76
C THR A 4 11.10 9.70 -22.15
N ALA A 5 11.92 8.82 -22.74
CA ALA A 5 11.57 8.18 -24.02
C ALA A 5 10.34 7.27 -23.89
N LEU A 6 10.26 6.45 -22.84
CA LEU A 6 9.09 5.61 -22.57
C LEU A 6 7.81 6.43 -22.35
N LEU A 7 7.91 7.56 -21.63
CA LEU A 7 6.79 8.47 -21.40
C LEU A 7 6.27 9.07 -22.71
N VAL A 8 7.18 9.53 -23.57
CA VAL A 8 6.82 10.07 -24.90
C VAL A 8 6.16 8.99 -25.76
N VAL A 9 6.70 7.76 -25.79
CA VAL A 9 6.10 6.64 -26.52
C VAL A 9 4.68 6.33 -26.01
N ALA A 10 4.48 6.28 -24.69
CA ALA A 10 3.17 6.03 -24.11
C ALA A 10 2.14 7.13 -24.45
N LEU A 11 2.56 8.40 -24.42
CA LEU A 11 1.72 9.53 -24.82
C LEU A 11 1.32 9.47 -26.29
N VAL A 12 2.28 9.18 -27.18
CA VAL A 12 2.00 9.05 -28.62
C VAL A 12 1.03 7.89 -28.87
N LEU A 13 1.28 6.73 -28.24
CA LEU A 13 0.41 5.56 -28.37
C LEU A 13 -1.01 5.86 -27.87
N GLY A 14 -1.14 6.50 -26.70
CA GLY A 14 -2.42 6.90 -26.13
C GLY A 14 -3.17 7.90 -27.01
N TYR A 15 -2.45 8.85 -27.61
CA TYR A 15 -3.03 9.84 -28.53
C TYR A 15 -3.56 9.19 -29.83
N VAL A 16 -2.81 8.24 -30.40
CA VAL A 16 -3.25 7.47 -31.58
C VAL A 16 -4.51 6.66 -31.27
N LEU A 17 -4.57 6.02 -30.10
CA LEU A 17 -5.76 5.28 -29.65
C LEU A 17 -6.96 6.22 -29.41
N TYR A 18 -6.73 7.41 -28.86
CA TYR A 18 -7.76 8.44 -28.68
C TYR A 18 -8.37 8.88 -30.00
N LEU A 19 -7.54 9.21 -31.00
CA LEU A 19 -8.00 9.59 -32.34
C LEU A 19 -8.80 8.46 -33.00
N SER A 20 -8.35 7.22 -32.84
CA SER A 20 -9.04 6.03 -33.35
C SER A 20 -10.39 5.80 -32.65
N SER A 21 -10.47 6.04 -31.34
CA SER A 21 -11.69 5.93 -30.54
C SER A 21 -12.73 7.00 -30.87
N ARG A 22 -12.29 8.21 -31.27
CA ARG A 22 -13.16 9.34 -31.62
C ARG A 22 -14.14 9.03 -32.76
N GLN A 23 -13.81 8.08 -33.63
CA GLN A 23 -14.67 7.67 -34.75
C GLN A 23 -15.88 6.84 -34.29
N ARG A 24 -15.87 6.31 -33.05
CA ARG A 24 -17.01 5.59 -32.49
C ARG A 24 -17.97 6.60 -31.88
N LYS A 25 -19.17 6.71 -32.45
CA LYS A 25 -20.30 7.41 -31.80
C LYS A 25 -20.70 6.61 -30.55
N VAL A 26 -20.05 6.89 -29.43
CA VAL A 26 -20.42 6.31 -28.13
C VAL A 26 -21.77 6.90 -27.76
N ARG A 27 -22.78 6.05 -27.65
CA ARG A 27 -24.10 6.45 -27.15
C ARG A 27 -23.95 6.81 -25.67
N VAL A 28 -24.05 8.09 -25.34
CA VAL A 28 -24.12 8.55 -23.96
C VAL A 28 -25.54 8.26 -23.47
N VAL A 29 -25.67 7.33 -22.51
CA VAL A 29 -26.92 7.05 -21.81
C VAL A 29 -26.86 7.67 -20.42
N PRO A 30 -27.99 8.16 -19.87
CA PRO A 30 -28.02 8.68 -18.50
C PRO A 30 -27.61 7.57 -17.53
N ALA A 31 -26.89 7.93 -16.46
CA ALA A 31 -26.52 7.00 -15.41
C ALA A 31 -27.79 6.37 -14.81
N TYR A 32 -27.82 5.05 -14.71
CA TYR A 32 -28.95 4.31 -14.15
C TYR A 32 -28.57 3.88 -12.73
N LEU A 33 -29.31 4.37 -11.73
CA LEU A 33 -29.04 4.12 -10.32
C LEU A 33 -30.31 3.52 -9.69
N GLY A 34 -30.22 2.26 -9.25
CA GLY A 34 -31.29 1.63 -8.46
C GLY A 34 -32.66 1.50 -9.15
N GLY A 35 -32.76 1.60 -10.49
CA GLY A 35 -34.04 1.56 -11.20
C GLY A 35 -34.46 2.90 -11.84
N GLU A 36 -33.75 3.98 -11.55
CA GLU A 36 -34.06 5.31 -12.06
C GLU A 36 -32.92 5.84 -12.94
N THR A 37 -33.25 6.46 -14.07
CA THR A 37 -32.26 7.22 -14.84
C THR A 37 -32.02 8.53 -14.08
N ALA A 38 -30.77 8.99 -14.01
CA ALA A 38 -30.41 10.27 -13.40
C ALA A 38 -30.98 11.51 -14.16
N GLY A 39 -32.00 11.32 -15.01
CA GLY A 39 -32.62 12.34 -15.85
C GLY A 39 -34.15 12.21 -16.00
N GLU A 40 -34.78 11.04 -15.77
CA GLU A 40 -36.24 10.95 -15.65
C GLU A 40 -36.67 11.24 -14.21
N GLY A 41 -36.88 12.53 -13.94
CA GLY A 41 -37.89 12.99 -12.99
C GLY A 41 -37.91 12.30 -11.63
N THR A 42 -37.07 12.73 -10.69
CA THR A 42 -37.53 12.88 -9.31
C THR A 42 -36.71 13.93 -8.55
N GLY A 43 -37.11 15.19 -8.74
CA GLY A 43 -36.97 16.18 -7.66
C GLY A 43 -37.90 15.88 -6.48
N ASP A 44 -38.83 14.92 -6.63
CA ASP A 44 -39.92 14.65 -5.69
C ASP A 44 -39.76 13.40 -4.80
N SER A 45 -38.80 12.49 -5.03
CA SER A 45 -38.41 11.45 -4.06
C SER A 45 -37.51 12.02 -2.96
N LEU A 46 -37.17 13.29 -3.07
CA LEU A 46 -36.49 14.14 -2.08
C LEU A 46 -37.46 15.12 -1.38
N SER A 47 -38.78 14.89 -1.40
CA SER A 47 -39.75 15.73 -0.67
C SER A 47 -39.79 15.51 0.85
N THR A 48 -38.73 14.94 1.45
CA THR A 48 -38.50 15.03 2.89
C THR A 48 -37.74 16.31 3.20
N GLY A 49 -38.14 17.02 4.28
CA GLY A 49 -37.61 18.34 4.66
C GLY A 49 -36.09 18.46 4.86
N TYR A 50 -35.34 17.36 4.70
CA TYR A 50 -33.88 17.30 4.76
C TYR A 50 -33.18 17.66 3.43
N ALA A 51 -33.87 17.68 2.29
CA ALA A 51 -33.26 17.92 0.98
C ALA A 51 -33.08 19.40 0.61
N ARG A 52 -33.68 20.33 1.35
CA ARG A 52 -33.75 21.76 0.97
C ARG A 52 -32.43 22.53 1.10
N ASN A 53 -31.44 21.98 1.80
CA ASN A 53 -30.18 22.69 2.12
C ASN A 53 -28.92 22.13 1.45
N ARG A 54 -29.03 21.16 0.54
CA ARG A 54 -27.86 20.63 -0.17
C ARG A 54 -28.09 20.73 -1.68
N GLY A 55 -27.87 21.95 -2.19
CA GLY A 55 -27.86 22.20 -3.62
C GLY A 55 -26.95 21.18 -4.32
N VAL A 56 -27.53 20.50 -5.32
CA VAL A 56 -26.81 19.81 -6.39
C VAL A 56 -25.63 18.96 -5.90
N ALA A 57 -25.83 18.19 -4.82
CA ALA A 57 -24.95 17.08 -4.54
C ALA A 57 -25.37 15.97 -5.50
N GLU A 58 -24.83 16.07 -6.71
CA GLU A 58 -24.70 14.95 -7.62
C GLU A 58 -24.37 13.70 -6.84
N THR A 59 -24.94 12.60 -7.31
CA THR A 59 -24.50 11.21 -7.30
C THR A 59 -22.97 11.00 -7.29
N ARG A 60 -22.25 11.61 -6.35
CA ARG A 60 -20.84 11.39 -6.09
C ARG A 60 -20.75 10.04 -5.42
N VAL A 61 -20.28 9.05 -6.18
CA VAL A 61 -19.66 7.87 -5.61
C VAL A 61 -18.52 8.38 -4.73
N LEU A 62 -18.72 8.40 -3.41
CA LEU A 62 -17.69 8.82 -2.48
C LEU A 62 -16.53 7.84 -2.63
N GLY A 63 -15.43 8.27 -3.27
CA GLY A 63 -14.23 7.45 -3.47
C GLY A 63 -13.61 6.96 -2.15
N THR A 64 -14.03 7.50 -1.01
CA THR A 64 -13.64 7.06 0.33
C THR A 64 -14.23 5.69 0.69
N GLU A 65 -15.44 5.37 0.23
CA GLU A 65 -16.11 4.08 0.51
C GLU A 65 -15.39 2.90 -0.16
N PHE A 66 -14.72 3.16 -1.28
CA PHE A 66 -13.83 2.18 -1.91
C PHE A 66 -12.67 1.81 -0.97
N TYR A 67 -12.03 2.79 -0.34
CA TYR A 67 -10.94 2.53 0.60
C TYR A 67 -11.43 1.80 1.85
N ASP A 68 -12.65 2.09 2.32
CA ASP A 68 -13.25 1.34 3.42
C ASP A 68 -13.53 -0.12 3.05
N SER A 69 -13.94 -0.37 1.81
CA SER A 69 -14.12 -1.73 1.30
C SER A 69 -12.80 -2.50 1.25
N ILE A 70 -11.74 -1.87 0.76
CA ILE A 70 -10.38 -2.44 0.71
C ILE A 70 -9.84 -2.71 2.13
N ARG A 71 -10.01 -1.76 3.05
CA ARG A 71 -9.60 -1.90 4.45
C ARG A 71 -10.31 -3.06 5.16
N ARG A 72 -11.56 -3.36 4.80
CA ARG A 72 -12.37 -4.42 5.43
C ARG A 72 -12.15 -5.81 4.84
N MET A 73 -11.35 -5.95 3.78
CA MET A 73 -11.04 -7.26 3.20
C MET A 73 -10.27 -8.13 4.21
N PRO A 74 -10.58 -9.44 4.29
CA PRO A 74 -9.79 -10.37 5.10
C PRO A 74 -8.35 -10.36 4.59
N VAL A 75 -7.36 -10.49 5.49
CA VAL A 75 -5.91 -10.31 5.26
C VAL A 75 -5.46 -8.85 5.23
N LEU A 76 -6.15 -7.96 4.52
CA LEU A 76 -5.71 -6.56 4.43
C LEU A 76 -6.05 -5.77 5.69
N SER A 77 -7.20 -6.07 6.31
CA SER A 77 -7.64 -5.47 7.57
C SER A 77 -6.61 -5.63 8.69
N THR A 78 -5.99 -6.80 8.82
CA THR A 78 -4.99 -7.05 9.86
C THR A 78 -3.72 -6.24 9.63
N LEU A 79 -3.29 -6.03 8.38
CA LEU A 79 -2.15 -5.18 8.05
C LEU A 79 -2.45 -3.70 8.35
N TYR A 80 -3.65 -3.24 8.01
CA TYR A 80 -4.11 -1.90 8.36
C TYR A 80 -4.17 -1.70 9.87
N ASP A 81 -4.76 -2.65 10.61
CA ASP A 81 -4.84 -2.61 12.08
C ASP A 81 -3.44 -2.62 12.73
N LEU A 82 -2.49 -3.37 12.15
CA LEU A 82 -1.10 -3.40 12.61
C LEU A 82 -0.39 -2.06 12.38
N GLY A 83 -0.69 -1.42 11.25
CA GLY A 83 -0.25 -0.06 10.93
C GLY A 83 -0.85 0.97 11.89
N GLU A 84 -2.15 0.88 12.17
CA GLU A 84 -2.86 1.78 13.08
C GLU A 84 -2.38 1.66 14.53
N ARG A 85 -2.00 0.44 14.92
CA ARG A 85 -1.35 0.14 16.21
C ARG A 85 0.09 0.67 16.29
N GLY A 86 0.63 1.24 15.22
CA GLY A 86 1.97 1.80 15.17
C GLY A 86 3.07 0.75 15.35
N VAL A 87 2.83 -0.50 14.95
CA VAL A 87 3.86 -1.57 15.08
C VAL A 87 5.10 -1.24 14.24
N CYS A 88 4.90 -0.64 13.06
CA CYS A 88 5.96 -0.18 12.17
C CYS A 88 6.33 1.30 12.39
N ASP A 89 5.96 1.91 13.52
CA ASP A 89 6.35 3.27 13.84
C ASP A 89 7.86 3.33 14.10
N ILE A 90 8.57 4.15 13.31
CA ILE A 90 10.01 4.37 13.42
C ILE A 90 10.40 4.82 14.83
N GLN A 91 9.54 5.58 15.51
CA GLN A 91 9.82 6.02 16.88
C GLN A 91 9.69 4.88 17.89
N ARG A 92 8.78 3.93 17.65
CA ARG A 92 8.58 2.75 18.51
C ARG A 92 9.71 1.75 18.33
N ILE A 93 10.11 1.50 17.08
CA ILE A 93 11.27 0.64 16.74
C ILE A 93 12.58 1.28 17.24
N GLY A 94 12.73 2.60 17.08
CA GLY A 94 13.91 3.34 17.53
C GLY A 94 14.16 3.27 19.03
N ARG A 95 13.10 3.14 19.86
CA ARG A 95 13.25 2.92 21.31
C ARG A 95 13.95 1.61 21.65
N LEU A 96 13.86 0.59 20.78
CA LEU A 96 14.53 -0.69 20.98
C LEU A 96 16.04 -0.63 20.67
N ALA A 97 16.47 0.34 19.86
CA ALA A 97 17.88 0.48 19.48
C ALA A 97 18.79 0.77 20.68
N GLY A 98 18.32 1.56 21.67
CA GLY A 98 19.07 1.88 22.88
C GLY A 98 19.43 0.65 23.75
N PRO A 99 18.46 -0.17 24.21
CA PRO A 99 18.76 -1.37 24.99
C PRO A 99 19.50 -2.43 24.17
N VAL A 100 19.18 -2.62 22.88
CA VAL A 100 19.89 -3.56 22.01
C VAL A 100 21.34 -3.13 21.84
N GLY A 101 21.59 -1.85 21.58
CA GLY A 101 22.94 -1.30 21.48
C GLY A 101 23.75 -1.49 22.77
N ARG A 102 23.13 -1.30 23.95
CA ARG A 102 23.78 -1.57 25.24
C ARG A 102 24.10 -3.05 25.45
N ALA A 103 23.23 -3.95 25.02
CA ALA A 103 23.49 -5.39 25.08
C ALA A 103 24.67 -5.79 24.18
N PHE A 104 24.71 -5.30 22.94
CA PHE A 104 25.84 -5.53 22.04
C PHE A 104 27.14 -4.89 22.54
N ALA A 105 27.06 -3.70 23.15
CA ALA A 105 28.22 -3.07 23.77
C ALA A 105 28.76 -3.88 24.96
N ALA A 106 27.89 -4.52 25.75
CA ALA A 106 28.32 -5.38 26.86
C ALA A 106 29.09 -6.64 26.40
N LEU A 107 28.79 -7.15 25.20
CA LEU A 107 29.55 -8.25 24.59
C LEU A 107 30.94 -7.82 24.09
N HIS A 108 31.19 -6.51 24.02
CA HIS A 108 32.43 -5.90 23.56
C HIS A 108 33.28 -5.45 24.76
N THR A 109 33.88 -6.41 25.46
CA THR A 109 34.71 -6.18 26.66
C THR A 109 36.08 -5.57 26.38
N GLY A 110 36.45 -5.36 25.11
CA GLY A 110 37.74 -4.78 24.71
C GLY A 110 38.96 -5.69 24.95
N SER A 111 38.74 -6.94 25.39
CA SER A 111 39.83 -7.87 25.69
C SER A 111 40.20 -8.70 24.46
N LEU A 112 41.50 -8.75 24.13
CA LEU A 112 42.00 -9.51 22.97
C LEU A 112 41.57 -10.98 23.02
N SER A 113 41.62 -11.59 24.21
CA SER A 113 41.24 -12.99 24.44
C SER A 113 39.78 -13.27 24.06
N THR A 114 38.86 -12.34 24.38
CA THR A 114 37.44 -12.48 24.02
C THR A 114 37.25 -12.52 22.50
N TYR A 115 37.94 -11.68 21.72
CA TYR A 115 37.85 -11.72 20.26
C TYR A 115 38.43 -12.99 19.66
N VAL A 116 39.57 -13.46 20.18
CA VAL A 116 40.17 -14.73 19.72
C VAL A 116 39.22 -15.89 19.96
N ALA A 117 38.55 -15.94 21.12
CA ALA A 117 37.54 -16.95 21.41
C ALA A 117 36.36 -16.89 20.43
N TRP A 118 35.85 -15.70 20.08
CA TRP A 118 34.80 -15.54 19.07
C TRP A 118 35.23 -16.01 17.68
N ILE A 119 36.47 -15.73 17.29
CA ILE A 119 37.04 -16.18 16.00
C ILE A 119 37.13 -17.71 15.95
N VAL A 120 37.67 -18.34 17.00
CA VAL A 120 37.76 -19.80 17.08
C VAL A 120 36.37 -20.44 17.05
N LEU A 121 35.41 -19.89 17.79
CA LEU A 121 34.02 -20.34 17.77
C LEU A 121 33.40 -20.24 16.38
N ALA A 122 33.61 -19.12 15.67
CA ALA A 122 33.11 -18.93 14.32
C ALA A 122 33.71 -19.95 13.33
N ILE A 123 35.00 -20.26 13.45
CA ILE A 123 35.66 -21.30 12.64
C ILE A 123 35.02 -22.68 12.89
N VAL A 124 34.78 -23.05 14.14
CA VAL A 124 34.14 -24.33 14.49
C VAL A 124 32.73 -24.41 13.91
N VAL A 125 31.93 -23.36 14.04
CA VAL A 125 30.57 -23.29 13.47
C VAL A 125 30.61 -23.38 11.94
N LEU A 126 31.55 -22.70 11.29
CA LEU A 126 31.71 -22.75 9.84
C LEU A 126 32.07 -24.16 9.34
N ILE A 127 33.01 -24.83 10.02
CA ILE A 127 33.40 -26.21 9.68
C ILE A 127 32.19 -27.15 9.88
N ALA A 128 31.46 -27.03 10.99
CA ALA A 128 30.29 -27.85 11.24
C ALA A 128 29.19 -27.64 10.18
N ALA A 129 28.94 -26.38 9.79
CA ALA A 129 27.99 -26.06 8.72
C ALA A 129 28.44 -26.63 7.37
N LEU A 130 29.73 -26.49 7.02
CA LEU A 130 30.28 -27.02 5.77
C LEU A 130 30.19 -28.56 5.71
N VAL A 131 30.53 -29.24 6.81
CA VAL A 131 30.40 -30.70 6.92
C VAL A 131 28.93 -31.11 6.82
N SER A 132 28.02 -30.41 7.49
CA SER A 132 26.58 -30.67 7.40
C SER A 132 26.05 -30.52 5.97
N VAL A 133 26.53 -29.54 5.21
CA VAL A 133 26.17 -29.35 3.79
C VAL A 133 26.79 -30.43 2.92
N SER A 134 28.02 -30.86 3.20
CA SER A 134 28.70 -31.90 2.42
C SER A 134 28.15 -33.31 2.64
N ILE A 135 27.47 -33.56 3.76
CA ILE A 135 26.85 -34.85 4.09
C ILE A 135 25.39 -34.91 3.58
N SER A 136 24.77 -33.75 3.32
CA SER A 136 23.44 -33.64 2.73
C SER A 136 23.46 -33.74 1.21
#